data_AF-A0A6J7RWA8-F1
#
_entry.id   AF-A0A6J7RWA8-F1
#
_cell.length_a   1.000
_cell.length_b   1.000
_cell.length_c   1.000
_cell.angle_alpha   90.00
_cell.angle_beta   90.00
_cell.angle_gamma   90.00
#
_symmetry.space_group_name_H-M   'P 1'
#
loop_
_entity.id
_entity.type
_entity.pdbx_description
1 polymer ?
#
loop_
_entity_poly.entity_id
_entity_poly.type
_entity_poly.pdbx_seq_one_letter_code
_entity_poly.pdbx_strand_id
1 'polypeptide(L)'
;MNVYGLRGATTVESNDRDAILAATRELLEALIERNGLEQADIVSCILSMTADLDAEFPAVAAREMGLDQVPLLCVREIDVPGSMERVIRALVHYRAFDGHQAQHVYLRDAQSLRTDLAGPQ
;
A
#
# COMPACT_ATOMS: atom_id res chain seq x y z
N MET A 1 18.27 -10.06 11.49
CA MET A 1 17.21 -9.43 10.68
C MET A 1 16.10 -9.01 11.62
N ASN A 2 15.69 -7.75 11.52
CA ASN A 2 14.60 -7.18 12.31
C ASN A 2 13.34 -7.07 11.44
N VAL A 3 12.18 -6.88 12.06
CA VAL A 3 10.93 -6.59 11.35
C VAL A 3 10.76 -5.08 11.24
N TYR A 4 10.46 -4.61 10.04
CA TYR A 4 10.23 -3.22 9.71
C TYR A 4 8.81 -3.02 9.19
N GLY A 5 8.28 -1.82 9.35
CA GLY A 5 7.00 -1.39 8.79
C GLY A 5 7.22 -0.51 7.57
N LEU A 6 6.51 -0.81 6.49
CA LEU A 6 6.56 -0.06 5.24
C LEU A 6 5.15 0.44 4.90
N ARG A 7 5.00 1.77 4.87
CA ARG A 7 3.75 2.43 4.49
C ARG A 7 3.71 2.71 3.00
N GLY A 8 2.52 2.56 2.44
CA GLY A 8 2.19 3.19 1.17
C GLY A 8 0.75 3.65 1.06
N ALA A 9 0.48 4.53 0.10
CA ALA A 9 -0.86 4.96 -0.25
C ALA A 9 -0.95 5.39 -1.72
N THR A 10 -2.12 5.21 -2.32
CA THR A 10 -2.46 5.69 -3.66
C THR A 10 -3.94 6.08 -3.71
N THR A 11 -4.33 6.86 -4.72
CA THR A 11 -5.74 7.14 -5.01
C THR A 11 -6.21 6.38 -6.25
N VAL A 12 -7.53 6.24 -6.40
CA VAL A 12 -8.18 5.74 -7.62
C VAL A 12 -9.12 6.80 -8.19
N GLU A 13 -9.26 6.82 -9.51
CA GLU A 13 -10.13 7.78 -10.20
C GLU A 13 -11.62 7.42 -10.05
N SER A 14 -11.93 6.13 -9.91
CA SER A 14 -13.28 5.58 -9.82
C SER A 14 -13.37 4.37 -8.89
N ASN A 15 -14.55 4.15 -8.30
CA ASN A 15 -14.87 2.95 -7.53
C ASN A 15 -15.30 1.81 -8.46
N ASP A 16 -14.33 1.24 -9.17
CA ASP A 16 -14.50 0.03 -9.96
C ASP A 16 -13.37 -0.95 -9.73
N ARG A 17 -13.63 -2.22 -10.06
CA ARG A 17 -12.71 -3.33 -9.83
C ARG A 17 -11.34 -3.09 -10.46
N ASP A 18 -11.30 -2.71 -11.74
CA ASP A 18 -10.05 -2.64 -12.49
C ASP A 18 -9.18 -1.46 -11.99
N ALA A 19 -9.81 -0.33 -11.65
CA ALA A 19 -9.12 0.81 -11.04
C ALA A 19 -8.51 0.46 -9.67
N ILE A 20 -9.25 -0.23 -8.80
CA ILE A 20 -8.77 -0.67 -7.48
C ILE A 20 -7.59 -1.63 -7.61
N LEU A 21 -7.69 -2.62 -8.51
CA LEU A 21 -6.65 -3.62 -8.69
C LEU A 21 -5.38 -3.02 -9.32
N ALA A 22 -5.53 -2.22 -10.38
CA ALA A 22 -4.39 -1.58 -11.04
C ALA A 22 -3.62 -0.65 -10.09
N ALA A 23 -4.35 0.16 -9.31
CA ALA A 23 -3.75 1.06 -8.33
C ALA A 23 -3.05 0.31 -7.18
N THR A 24 -3.66 -0.77 -6.68
CA THR A 24 -3.06 -1.58 -5.62
C THR A 24 -1.79 -2.27 -6.12
N ARG A 25 -1.81 -2.81 -7.35
CA ARG A 25 -0.65 -3.44 -7.99
C ARG A 25 0.52 -2.45 -8.10
N GLU A 26 0.28 -1.30 -8.71
CA GLU A 26 1.30 -0.25 -8.85
C GLU A 26 1.89 0.17 -7.50
N LEU A 27 1.03 0.33 -6.48
CA LEU A 27 1.48 0.67 -5.13
C LEU A 27 2.39 -0.41 -4.55
N LEU A 28 2.00 -1.68 -4.61
CA LEU A 28 2.76 -2.79 -4.05
C LEU A 28 4.06 -3.04 -4.82
N GLU A 29 4.05 -2.93 -6.15
CA GLU A 29 5.24 -3.03 -7.00
C GLU A 29 6.27 -1.96 -6.63
N ALA A 30 5.83 -0.71 -6.52
CA ALA A 30 6.71 0.39 -6.13
C ALA A 30 7.27 0.23 -4.70
N LEU A 31 6.47 -0.28 -3.76
CA LEU A 31 6.93 -0.59 -2.39
C LEU A 31 8.01 -1.68 -2.39
N ILE A 32 7.78 -2.76 -3.13
CA ILE A 32 8.70 -3.89 -3.24
C ILE A 32 10.01 -3.45 -3.92
N GLU A 33 9.92 -2.78 -5.06
CA GLU A 33 11.07 -2.37 -5.87
C GLU A 33 11.98 -1.40 -5.11
N ARG A 34 11.42 -0.32 -4.52
CA ARG A 34 12.21 0.70 -3.82
C ARG A 34 12.90 0.20 -2.56
N ASN A 35 12.40 -0.89 -1.98
CA ASN A 35 12.97 -1.48 -0.78
C ASN A 35 13.79 -2.74 -1.08
N GLY A 36 13.90 -3.15 -2.36
CA GLY A 36 14.63 -4.34 -2.79
C GLY A 36 14.13 -5.62 -2.13
N LEU A 37 12.81 -5.74 -1.97
CA LEU A 37 12.19 -6.86 -1.26
C LEU A 37 11.95 -8.04 -2.18
N GLU A 38 12.18 -9.24 -1.66
CA GLU A 38 11.65 -10.46 -2.23
C GLU A 38 10.37 -10.87 -1.50
N GLN A 39 9.58 -11.75 -2.13
CA GLN A 39 8.38 -12.28 -1.48
C GLN A 39 8.67 -12.93 -0.12
N ALA A 40 9.82 -13.60 0.01
CA ALA A 40 10.24 -14.27 1.23
C ALA A 40 10.54 -13.30 2.39
N ASP A 41 10.77 -12.02 2.09
CA ASP A 41 11.01 -10.99 3.10
C ASP A 41 9.71 -10.47 3.71
N ILE A 42 8.59 -10.58 3.00
CA ILE A 42 7.30 -10.03 3.41
C ILE A 42 6.66 -10.96 4.46
N VAL A 43 6.44 -10.41 5.65
CA VAL A 43 5.82 -11.10 6.79
C VAL A 43 4.30 -11.04 6.72
N SER A 44 3.75 -9.87 6.40
CA SER A 44 2.30 -9.65 6.24
C SER A 44 2.00 -8.33 5.56
N CYS A 45 0.79 -8.18 5.03
CA CYS A 45 0.31 -6.91 4.50
C CYS A 45 -1.11 -6.62 4.99
N ILE A 46 -1.29 -5.42 5.54
CA ILE A 46 -2.61 -4.86 5.88
C ILE A 46 -2.93 -3.80 4.85
N LEU A 47 -4.08 -3.93 4.19
CA LEU A 47 -4.60 -2.99 3.22
C LEU A 47 -5.83 -2.30 3.82
N SER A 48 -5.91 -0.98 3.70
CA SER A 48 -7.12 -0.23 4.02
C SER A 48 -7.66 0.51 2.82
N MET A 49 -8.98 0.69 2.76
CA MET A 49 -9.64 1.55 1.79
C MET A 49 -10.61 2.50 2.48
N THR A 50 -10.75 3.71 1.95
CA THR A 50 -11.81 4.64 2.35
C THR A 50 -13.21 4.06 2.10
N ALA A 51 -14.21 4.54 2.83
CA ALA A 51 -15.56 3.96 2.81
C ALA A 51 -16.29 4.10 1.46
N ASP A 52 -15.80 4.99 0.58
CA ASP A 52 -16.27 5.23 -0.78
C ASP A 52 -15.73 4.24 -1.83
N LEU A 53 -14.88 3.28 -1.42
CA LEU A 53 -14.41 2.18 -2.25
C LEU A 53 -14.97 0.85 -1.72
N ASP A 54 -15.79 0.20 -2.53
CA ASP A 54 -16.43 -1.07 -2.19
C ASP A 54 -16.56 -2.05 -3.38
N ALA A 55 -16.02 -1.70 -4.55
CA ALA A 55 -16.15 -2.51 -5.76
C ALA A 55 -15.28 -3.79 -5.77
N GLU A 56 -14.17 -3.83 -5.02
CA GLU A 56 -13.26 -4.99 -4.96
C GLU A 56 -12.34 -4.95 -3.73
N PHE A 57 -11.88 -6.11 -3.26
CA PHE A 57 -10.81 -6.20 -2.27
C PHE A 57 -9.42 -5.93 -2.89
N PRO A 58 -8.63 -5.00 -2.34
CA PRO A 58 -7.29 -4.70 -2.87
C PRO A 58 -6.34 -5.90 -2.75
N ALA A 59 -6.57 -6.81 -1.80
CA ALA A 59 -5.78 -8.02 -1.63
C ALA A 59 -5.79 -8.94 -2.86
N VAL A 60 -6.78 -8.85 -3.75
CA VAL A 60 -6.81 -9.61 -5.00
C VAL A 60 -5.60 -9.26 -5.87
N ALA A 61 -5.23 -7.98 -5.97
CA ALA A 61 -4.04 -7.57 -6.73
C ALA A 61 -2.75 -8.17 -6.13
N ALA A 62 -2.63 -8.21 -4.81
CA ALA A 62 -1.49 -8.83 -4.14
C ALA A 62 -1.38 -10.34 -4.45
N ARG A 63 -2.51 -11.06 -4.48
CA ARG A 63 -2.55 -12.48 -4.89
C ARG A 63 -2.11 -12.66 -6.34
N GLU A 64 -2.62 -11.84 -7.25
CA GLU A 64 -2.21 -11.88 -8.66
C GLU A 64 -0.73 -11.51 -8.89
N MET A 65 -0.08 -10.83 -7.93
CA MET A 65 1.37 -10.59 -7.91
C MET A 65 2.17 -11.78 -7.36
N GLY A 66 1.50 -12.88 -7.03
CA GLY A 66 2.10 -14.10 -6.50
C GLY A 66 2.22 -14.13 -4.98
N LEU A 67 1.75 -13.11 -4.24
CA LEU A 67 1.84 -13.05 -2.77
C LEU A 67 0.82 -13.98 -2.07
N ASP A 68 0.52 -15.14 -2.66
CA ASP A 68 -0.49 -16.10 -2.20
C ASP A 68 -0.20 -16.70 -0.82
N GLN A 69 1.09 -16.78 -0.47
CA GLN A 69 1.55 -17.31 0.82
C GLN A 69 1.69 -16.23 1.90
N VAL A 70 1.60 -14.94 1.52
CA VAL A 70 1.67 -13.84 2.48
C VAL A 70 0.31 -13.71 3.20
N PRO A 71 0.27 -13.59 4.53
CA PRO A 71 -0.94 -13.21 5.26
C PRO A 71 -1.39 -11.80 4.87
N LEU A 72 -2.58 -11.69 4.29
CA LEU A 72 -3.20 -10.43 3.86
C LEU A 72 -4.44 -10.14 4.71
N LEU A 73 -4.64 -8.89 5.10
CA LEU A 73 -5.85 -8.43 5.77
C LEU A 73 -6.34 -7.14 5.11
N CYS A 74 -7.61 -7.10 4.71
CA CYS A 74 -8.28 -5.88 4.28
C CYS A 74 -9.12 -5.33 5.43
N VAL A 75 -9.03 -4.02 5.66
CA VAL A 75 -9.83 -3.29 6.65
C VAL A 75 -10.43 -2.04 6.00
N ARG A 76 -11.52 -1.52 6.59
CA ARG A 76 -12.02 -0.20 6.22
C ARG A 76 -11.24 0.86 6.97
N GLU A 77 -10.84 1.91 6.26
CA GLU A 77 -10.23 3.09 6.88
C GLU A 77 -11.28 3.87 7.69
N ILE A 78 -10.84 4.54 8.75
CA ILE A 78 -11.71 5.45 9.50
C ILE A 78 -12.29 6.53 8.56
N ASP A 79 -13.61 6.75 8.66
CA ASP A 79 -14.32 7.77 7.89
C ASP A 79 -14.25 9.12 8.61
N VAL A 80 -13.32 9.98 8.17
CA VAL A 80 -13.09 11.31 8.74
C VAL A 80 -13.62 12.36 7.78
N PRO A 81 -14.59 13.21 8.18
CA PRO A 81 -15.13 14.26 7.32
C PRO A 81 -14.04 15.20 6.78
N GLY A 82 -14.06 15.45 5.47
CA GLY A 82 -13.07 16.29 4.78
C GLY A 82 -11.72 15.62 4.55
N SER A 83 -11.56 14.35 4.88
CA SER A 83 -10.37 13.58 4.51
C SER A 83 -10.39 13.20 3.03
N MET A 84 -9.22 12.80 2.52
CA MET A 84 -9.07 12.39 1.13
C MET A 84 -9.91 11.13 0.84
N GLU A 85 -10.70 11.22 -0.22
CA GLU A 85 -11.54 10.16 -0.78
C GLU A 85 -10.75 9.20 -1.68
N ARG A 86 -11.33 8.02 -1.94
CA ARG A 86 -10.84 7.02 -2.89
C ARG A 86 -9.38 6.63 -2.68
N VAL A 87 -8.98 6.43 -1.42
CA VAL A 87 -7.61 6.10 -1.06
C VAL A 87 -7.48 4.63 -0.70
N ILE A 88 -6.47 3.98 -1.27
CA ILE A 88 -5.99 2.66 -0.86
C ILE A 88 -4.68 2.86 -0.10
N ARG A 89 -4.55 2.24 1.08
CA ARG A 89 -3.33 2.30 1.89
C ARG A 89 -2.81 0.90 2.17
N ALA A 90 -1.49 0.81 2.33
CA ALA A 90 -0.79 -0.41 2.71
C ALA A 90 0.07 -0.17 3.95
N LEU A 91 0.08 -1.16 4.84
CA LEU A 91 1.10 -1.38 5.85
C LEU A 91 1.68 -2.78 5.64
N VAL A 92 2.91 -2.82 5.13
CA VAL A 92 3.64 -4.07 4.91
C VAL A 92 4.61 -4.28 6.07
N HIS A 93 4.56 -5.44 6.69
CA HIS A 93 5.59 -5.89 7.61
C HIS A 93 6.58 -6.75 6.83
N TYR A 94 7.87 -6.47 6.93
CA TYR A 94 8.91 -7.21 6.22
C TYR A 94 10.17 -7.37 7.07
N ARG A 95 11.01 -8.34 6.72
CA ARG A 95 12.31 -8.57 7.36
C ARG A 95 13.41 -7.87 6.57
N ALA A 96 14.31 -7.18 7.27
CA ALA A 96 15.50 -6.60 6.67
C ALA A 96 16.71 -6.70 7.60
N PHE A 97 17.91 -6.42 7.07
CA PHE A 97 19.13 -6.30 7.86
C PHE A 97 19.12 -5.02 8.70
N ASP A 98 19.95 -5.03 9.74
CA ASP A 98 20.06 -3.88 10.63
C ASP A 98 20.59 -2.65 9.88
N GLY A 99 20.06 -1.47 10.21
CA GLY A 99 20.36 -0.23 9.48
C GLY A 99 19.60 -0.04 8.16
N HIS A 100 18.72 -0.95 7.75
CA HIS A 100 17.84 -0.74 6.60
C HIS A 100 16.92 0.47 6.81
N GLN A 101 16.75 1.28 5.76
CA GLN A 101 15.87 2.46 5.76
C GLN A 101 14.67 2.20 4.86
N ALA A 102 13.48 2.15 5.47
CA ALA A 102 12.24 1.91 4.76
C ALA A 102 11.89 3.10 3.84
N GLN A 103 11.76 2.83 2.54
CA GLN A 103 11.34 3.80 1.54
C GLN A 103 9.83 3.71 1.31
N HIS A 104 9.09 4.51 2.08
CA HIS A 104 7.63 4.61 1.94
C HIS A 104 7.21 5.14 0.56
N VAL A 105 6.03 4.74 0.08
CA VAL A 105 5.54 5.11 -1.25
C VAL A 105 4.17 5.77 -1.20
N TYR A 106 4.07 6.99 -1.69
CA TYR A 106 2.80 7.71 -1.84
C TYR A 106 2.67 8.11 -3.30
N LEU A 107 1.63 7.62 -3.97
CA LEU A 107 1.40 7.81 -5.40
C LEU A 107 0.20 8.74 -5.62
N ARG A 108 0.13 9.33 -6.80
CA ARG A 108 -1.01 10.18 -7.22
C ARG A 108 -1.33 11.26 -6.17
N ASP A 109 -2.60 11.50 -5.87
CA ASP A 109 -3.01 12.52 -4.90
C ASP A 109 -2.58 12.18 -3.48
N ALA A 110 -2.38 10.89 -3.18
CA ALA A 110 -1.95 10.43 -1.85
C ALA A 110 -0.56 10.95 -1.45
N GLN A 111 0.23 11.49 -2.39
CA GLN A 111 1.46 12.25 -2.10
C GLN A 111 1.22 13.39 -1.09
N SER A 112 0.06 14.04 -1.16
CA SER A 112 -0.30 15.12 -0.23
C SER A 112 -0.51 14.66 1.22
N LEU A 113 -0.69 13.35 1.46
CA LEU A 113 -0.85 12.78 2.81
C LEU A 113 0.47 12.77 3.61
N ARG A 114 1.61 12.99 2.96
CA ARG A 114 2.94 13.09 3.59
C ARG A 114 3.71 14.26 3.00
N THR A 115 3.29 15.47 3.37
CA THR A 115 3.99 16.72 3.05
C THR A 115 5.43 16.76 3.60
N ASP A 116 5.75 15.95 4.62
CA ASP A 116 7.09 15.81 5.19
C ASP A 116 8.04 14.92 4.35
N LEU A 117 7.52 14.03 3.50
CA LEU A 117 8.32 13.19 2.59
C LEU A 117 8.50 13.82 1.21
N ALA A 118 7.69 14.83 0.87
CA ALA A 118 7.84 15.64 -0.33
C ALA A 118 8.99 16.67 -0.15
N GLY A 119 10.23 16.17 0.02
CA GLY A 119 11.44 16.97 -0.21
C GLY A 119 11.57 17.35 -1.69
N PRO A 120 12.28 18.44 -2.04
CA PRO A 120 12.19 19.06 -3.36
C PRO A 120 12.60 18.09 -4.48
N GLN A 121 11.83 18.13 -5.57
CA GLN A 121 12.11 17.44 -6.83
C GLN A 121 13.42 17.89 -7.46
#